data_AF-A0A2Z4ZY99-F1
#
_entry.id   AF-A0A2Z4ZY99-F1
#
_cell.length_a   1.000
_cell.length_b   1.000
_cell.length_c   1.000
_cell.angle_alpha   90.00
_cell.angle_beta   90.00
_cell.angle_gamma   90.00
#
_symmetry.space_group_name_H-M   'P 1'
#
loop_
_entity.id
_entity.type
_entity.pdbx_description
1 polymer ?
#
loop_
_entity_poly.entity_id
_entity_poly.type
_entity_poly.pdbx_seq_one_letter_code
_entity_poly.pdbx_strand_id
1 'polypeptide(L)'
;MVRFYRWVPKQYAPIAVGSGLVSHNESAMWIFNLTNTYRPSNNISHGAILIAYDLSDFANLNITTRELINFEADSFEGEGAHPRQVIIKNNEPGAYGLGKMRQKLTNFHTTTRYAKKAEVAKALGLKPVEVNDNYKPAGGWPPA
;
A
#
# COMPACT_ATOMS: atom_id res chain seq x y z
N MET A 1 -6.08 4.38 -15.22
CA MET A 1 -5.21 3.53 -14.38
C MET A 1 -4.84 4.28 -13.11
N VAL A 2 -5.24 3.77 -11.95
CA VAL A 2 -4.95 4.37 -10.63
C VAL A 2 -3.80 3.62 -9.99
N ARG A 3 -2.93 4.35 -9.26
CA ARG A 3 -1.75 3.76 -8.64
C ARG A 3 -1.75 3.94 -7.14
N PHE A 4 -1.47 2.84 -6.46
CA PHE A 4 -1.30 2.78 -5.02
C PHE A 4 0.08 2.27 -4.66
N TYR A 5 0.47 2.48 -3.40
CA TYR A 5 1.80 2.18 -2.91
C TYR A 5 1.75 1.60 -1.50
N ARG A 6 2.77 0.81 -1.14
CA ARG A 6 2.99 0.31 0.22
C ARG A 6 4.47 0.29 0.54
N TRP A 7 4.83 0.70 1.75
CA TRP A 7 6.16 0.44 2.30
C TRP A 7 6.24 -0.99 2.81
N VAL A 8 7.26 -1.72 2.36
CA VAL A 8 7.50 -3.12 2.71
C VAL A 8 8.92 -3.24 3.27
N PRO A 9 9.14 -3.91 4.43
CA PRO A 9 10.48 -4.17 4.92
C PRO A 9 11.34 -4.83 3.85
N LYS A 10 12.59 -4.39 3.73
CA LYS A 10 13.46 -4.69 2.59
C LYS A 10 13.59 -6.20 2.29
N GLN A 11 13.66 -7.03 3.32
CA GLN A 11 13.76 -8.48 3.22
C GLN A 11 12.52 -9.14 2.58
N TYR A 12 11.35 -8.49 2.63
CA TYR A 12 10.10 -9.02 2.06
C TYR A 12 9.74 -8.37 0.72
N ALA A 13 10.50 -7.38 0.27
CA ALA A 13 10.19 -6.65 -0.97
C ALA A 13 10.18 -7.54 -2.22
N PRO A 14 11.12 -8.49 -2.42
CA PRO A 14 11.07 -9.40 -3.56
C PRO A 14 9.82 -10.29 -3.57
N ILE A 15 9.43 -10.79 -2.39
CA ILE A 15 8.23 -11.60 -2.21
C ILE A 15 6.99 -10.76 -2.51
N ALA A 16 6.93 -9.52 -2.01
CA ALA A 16 5.80 -8.62 -2.26
C ALA A 16 5.63 -8.31 -3.76
N VAL A 17 6.72 -8.13 -4.51
CA VAL A 17 6.64 -7.94 -5.97
C VAL A 17 6.14 -9.21 -6.66
N GLY A 18 6.62 -10.40 -6.27
CA GLY A 18 6.23 -11.67 -6.89
C GLY A 18 4.78 -12.09 -6.57
N SER A 19 4.32 -11.88 -5.34
CA SER A 19 2.98 -12.28 -4.87
C SER A 19 1.89 -11.27 -5.26
N GLY A 20 2.27 -10.04 -5.57
CA GLY A 20 1.38 -8.96 -5.95
C GLY A 20 0.73 -8.24 -4.76
N LEU A 21 -0.53 -7.84 -4.91
CA LEU A 21 -1.34 -7.18 -3.89
C LEU A 21 -1.84 -8.19 -2.83
N VAL A 22 -0.90 -8.87 -2.17
CA VAL A 22 -1.14 -9.83 -1.09
C VAL A 22 -0.12 -9.57 0.02
N SER A 23 -0.56 -9.58 1.28
CA SER A 23 0.37 -9.47 2.41
C SER A 23 1.22 -10.74 2.56
N HIS A 24 2.49 -10.57 2.90
CA HIS A 24 3.46 -11.67 3.07
C HIS A 24 3.05 -12.70 4.14
N ASN A 25 2.20 -12.30 5.09
CA ASN A 25 1.64 -13.12 6.17
C ASN A 25 0.12 -13.35 6.01
N GLU A 26 -0.44 -13.04 4.83
CA GLU A 26 -1.88 -13.09 4.54
C GLU A 26 -2.77 -12.22 5.47
N SER A 27 -2.19 -11.27 6.21
CA SER A 27 -2.95 -10.30 7.00
C SER A 27 -3.53 -9.19 6.12
N ALA A 28 -4.32 -8.31 6.72
CA ALA A 28 -4.65 -7.03 6.11
C ALA A 28 -3.38 -6.23 5.75
N MET A 29 -3.48 -5.36 4.75
CA MET A 29 -2.40 -4.49 4.31
C MET A 29 -2.87 -3.07 4.08
N TRP A 30 -1.97 -2.11 4.27
CA TRP A 30 -2.22 -0.70 4.02
C TRP A 30 -1.58 -0.30 2.70
N ILE A 31 -2.38 0.37 1.86
CA ILE A 31 -1.90 1.00 0.63
C ILE A 31 -2.32 2.47 0.60
N PHE A 32 -1.59 3.31 -0.11
CA PHE A 32 -1.91 4.72 -0.22
C PHE A 32 -1.64 5.25 -1.63
N ASN A 33 -2.30 6.32 -2.02
CA ASN A 33 -2.00 7.02 -3.27
C ASN A 33 -1.09 8.24 -3.00
N LEU A 34 -0.36 8.68 -4.03
CA LEU A 34 0.49 9.87 -3.93
C LEU A 34 -0.23 11.17 -4.32
N THR A 35 -1.52 11.11 -4.62
CA THR A 35 -2.34 12.30 -4.96
C THR A 35 -2.87 13.00 -3.71
N ASN A 36 -3.06 12.26 -2.62
CA ASN A 36 -3.53 12.79 -1.35
C ASN A 36 -2.36 13.15 -0.41
N THR A 37 -2.69 13.80 0.71
CA THR A 37 -1.72 14.29 1.71
C THR A 37 -1.18 13.18 2.61
N TYR A 38 -1.86 12.04 2.71
CA TYR A 38 -1.42 10.96 3.59
C TYR A 38 -0.01 10.45 3.26
N ARG A 39 0.86 10.42 4.26
CA ARG A 39 2.19 9.81 4.21
C ARG A 39 2.37 8.97 5.48
N PRO A 40 2.71 7.66 5.35
CA PRO A 40 2.98 6.83 6.51
C PRO A 40 4.08 7.41 7.39
N SER A 41 4.03 7.14 8.70
CA SER A 41 5.04 7.61 9.64
C SER A 41 6.43 7.06 9.33
N ASN A 42 7.47 7.73 9.84
CA ASN A 42 8.86 7.29 9.63
C ASN A 42 9.09 5.85 10.10
N ASN A 43 8.41 5.38 11.14
CA ASN A 43 8.52 3.99 11.62
C ASN A 43 8.08 2.95 10.57
N ILE A 44 7.20 3.34 9.64
CA ILE A 44 6.72 2.47 8.56
C ILE A 44 7.63 2.59 7.32
N SER A 45 8.11 3.79 7.01
CA SER A 45 8.89 4.04 5.80
C SER A 45 10.39 3.79 5.96
N HIS A 46 10.97 3.97 7.14
CA HIS A 46 12.41 3.99 7.35
C HIS A 46 13.09 2.71 6.84
N GLY A 47 13.91 2.86 5.78
CA GLY A 47 14.69 1.75 5.22
C GLY A 47 13.83 0.67 4.56
N ALA A 48 12.53 0.93 4.39
CA ALA A 48 11.61 0.06 3.68
C ALA A 48 11.70 0.33 2.16
N ILE A 49 11.23 -0.65 1.39
CA ILE A 49 11.12 -0.53 -0.06
C ILE A 49 9.68 -0.17 -0.40
N LEU A 50 9.51 0.86 -1.23
CA LEU A 50 8.19 1.23 -1.73
C LEU A 50 7.81 0.33 -2.90
N ILE A 51 6.69 -0.34 -2.77
CA ILE A 51 6.07 -1.15 -3.82
C ILE A 51 4.93 -0.35 -4.43
N ALA A 52 4.82 -0.37 -5.75
CA ALA A 52 3.75 0.25 -6.51
C ALA A 52 2.80 -0.81 -7.07
N TYR A 53 1.51 -0.51 -7.00
CA TYR A 53 0.40 -1.30 -7.50
C TYR A 53 -0.33 -0.48 -8.56
N ASP A 54 -0.29 -0.96 -9.78
CA ASP A 54 -0.96 -0.39 -10.95
C ASP A 54 -2.29 -1.12 -11.13
N LEU A 55 -3.40 -0.44 -10.84
CA LEU A 55 -4.72 -1.03 -10.80
C LEU A 55 -5.50 -0.73 -12.09
N SER A 56 -6.20 -1.75 -12.59
CA SER A 56 -7.27 -1.54 -13.56
C SER A 56 -8.43 -0.73 -12.94
N ASP A 57 -9.32 -0.22 -13.77
CA ASP A 57 -10.48 0.53 -13.26
C ASP A 57 -11.40 -0.34 -12.40
N PHE A 58 -11.49 -1.65 -12.70
CA PHE A 58 -12.19 -2.63 -11.86
C PHE A 58 -11.52 -2.83 -10.50
N ALA A 59 -10.19 -2.97 -10.47
CA ALA A 59 -9.43 -3.05 -9.22
C ALA A 59 -9.58 -1.77 -8.38
N ASN A 60 -9.50 -0.60 -9.05
CA ASN A 60 -9.70 0.68 -8.40
C ASN A 60 -11.11 0.81 -7.81
N LEU A 61 -12.15 0.46 -8.57
CA LEU A 61 -13.52 0.47 -8.09
C LEU A 61 -13.70 -0.50 -6.92
N ASN A 62 -13.11 -1.69 -6.98
CA ASN A 62 -13.11 -2.61 -5.84
C ASN A 62 -12.39 -2.02 -4.63
N ILE A 63 -11.27 -1.32 -4.78
CA ILE A 63 -10.57 -0.78 -3.60
C ILE A 63 -11.25 0.47 -3.04
N THR A 64 -11.93 1.25 -3.89
CA THR A 64 -12.45 2.58 -3.54
C THR A 64 -13.97 2.63 -3.33
N THR A 65 -14.74 1.62 -3.77
CA THR A 65 -16.20 1.58 -3.62
C THR A 65 -16.67 0.44 -2.70
N ARG A 66 -17.43 0.84 -1.66
CA ARG A 66 -18.15 0.12 -0.59
C ARG A 66 -17.54 0.14 0.83
N GLU A 67 -18.42 0.58 1.75
CA GLU A 67 -18.35 0.91 3.19
C GLU A 67 -16.96 0.94 3.86
N LEU A 68 -16.42 2.16 3.94
CA LEU A 68 -15.42 2.52 4.93
C LEU A 68 -16.13 2.52 6.31
N ILE A 69 -15.75 1.63 7.22
CA ILE A 69 -16.31 1.59 8.58
C ILE A 69 -15.65 2.69 9.41
N ASN A 70 -16.46 3.41 10.18
CA ASN A 70 -15.95 4.41 11.12
C ASN A 70 -15.36 3.70 12.35
N PHE A 71 -14.06 3.85 12.57
CA PHE A 71 -13.36 3.33 13.76
C PHE A 71 -13.74 4.00 15.07
N GLU A 72 -14.39 5.16 14.99
CA GLU A 72 -14.92 5.87 16.16
C GLU A 72 -16.35 5.45 16.51
N ALA A 73 -16.92 4.46 15.80
CA ALA A 73 -18.22 3.93 16.17
C ALA A 73 -18.10 3.08 17.45
N ASP A 74 -18.95 3.35 18.45
CA ASP A 74 -18.97 2.63 19.74
C ASP A 74 -19.19 1.11 19.59
N SER A 75 -19.71 0.66 18.45
CA SER A 75 -19.91 -0.76 18.12
C SER A 75 -18.68 -1.46 17.53
N PHE A 76 -17.51 -0.80 17.48
CA PHE A 76 -16.29 -1.37 16.91
C PHE A 76 -15.51 -2.21 17.93
N GLU A 77 -15.60 -3.54 17.80
CA GLU A 77 -14.94 -4.51 18.71
C GLU A 77 -13.52 -4.94 18.26
N GLY A 78 -12.90 -4.20 17.32
CA GLY A 78 -11.55 -4.48 16.83
C GLY A 78 -11.49 -5.27 15.52
N GLU A 79 -10.26 -5.45 15.00
CA GLU A 79 -9.96 -6.01 13.67
C GLU A 79 -10.40 -7.48 13.51
N GLY A 80 -10.46 -8.23 14.62
CA GLY A 80 -10.79 -9.66 14.66
C GLY A 80 -12.30 -9.99 14.70
N ALA A 81 -13.15 -9.03 15.07
CA ALA A 81 -14.59 -9.25 15.28
C ALA A 81 -15.44 -8.99 14.02
N HIS A 82 -14.86 -8.44 12.95
CA HIS A 82 -15.61 -8.13 11.74
C HIS A 82 -15.94 -9.40 10.92
N PRO A 83 -17.18 -9.60 10.42
CA PRO A 83 -17.59 -10.80 9.66
C PRO A 83 -16.73 -11.12 8.42
N ARG A 84 -15.91 -10.16 7.98
CA ARG A 84 -15.00 -10.26 6.84
C ARG A 84 -13.52 -10.06 7.17
N GLN A 85 -13.13 -9.84 8.44
CA GLN A 85 -11.74 -9.55 8.86
C GLN A 85 -11.08 -8.44 8.02
N VAL A 86 -11.79 -7.31 7.87
CA VAL A 86 -11.38 -6.21 6.98
C VAL A 86 -11.19 -4.95 7.82
N ILE A 87 -9.99 -4.37 7.74
CA ILE A 87 -9.59 -3.12 8.42
C ILE A 87 -9.75 -1.97 7.42
N ILE A 88 -10.49 -0.89 7.71
CA ILE A 88 -10.59 0.29 6.82
C ILE A 88 -10.71 1.62 7.59
N LYS A 89 -9.63 2.42 7.62
CA LYS A 89 -9.54 3.63 8.46
C LYS A 89 -10.14 4.86 7.79
N ASN A 90 -11.12 5.47 8.45
CA ASN A 90 -11.76 6.71 8.01
C ASN A 90 -10.94 7.98 8.40
N ASN A 91 -9.85 7.83 9.18
CA ASN A 91 -9.12 8.95 9.78
C ASN A 91 -7.78 9.30 9.11
N GLU A 92 -7.43 8.66 7.98
CA GLU A 92 -6.20 8.94 7.23
C GLU A 92 -6.52 9.19 5.74
N PRO A 93 -6.89 10.42 5.32
CA PRO A 93 -7.27 10.73 3.94
C PRO A 93 -6.21 10.32 2.90
N GLY A 94 -6.50 9.25 2.15
CA GLY A 94 -5.61 8.71 1.10
C GLY A 94 -4.89 7.41 1.45
N ALA A 95 -5.08 6.87 2.64
CA ALA A 95 -4.76 5.49 3.01
C ALA A 95 -5.99 4.58 2.84
N TYR A 96 -5.75 3.35 2.39
CA TYR A 96 -6.78 2.32 2.23
C TYR A 96 -6.30 1.03 2.88
N GLY A 97 -7.08 0.51 3.82
CA GLY A 97 -6.87 -0.80 4.41
C GLY A 97 -7.55 -1.87 3.56
N LEU A 98 -6.81 -2.91 3.20
CA LEU A 98 -7.31 -4.04 2.41
C LEU A 98 -7.29 -5.31 3.24
N GLY A 99 -8.47 -5.86 3.53
CA GLY A 99 -8.61 -7.18 4.13
C GLY A 99 -8.21 -8.32 3.18
N LYS A 100 -7.89 -9.49 3.73
CA LYS A 100 -7.38 -10.66 3.00
C LYS A 100 -8.23 -11.06 1.79
N MET A 101 -9.55 -11.07 1.92
CA MET A 101 -10.45 -11.44 0.81
C MET A 101 -10.43 -10.41 -0.32
N ARG A 102 -10.32 -9.12 0.01
CA ARG A 102 -10.26 -8.03 -0.99
C ARG A 102 -8.94 -8.05 -1.75
N GLN A 103 -7.84 -8.34 -1.06
CA GLN A 103 -6.52 -8.57 -1.67
C GLN A 103 -6.61 -9.66 -2.75
N LYS A 104 -7.09 -10.86 -2.39
CA LYS A 104 -7.19 -12.00 -3.33
C LYS A 104 -7.98 -11.68 -4.59
N LEU A 105 -9.15 -11.05 -4.46
CA LEU A 105 -10.01 -10.70 -5.60
C LEU A 105 -9.38 -9.62 -6.49
N THR A 106 -8.66 -8.67 -5.89
CA THR A 106 -8.09 -7.53 -6.61
C THR A 106 -6.74 -7.84 -7.25
N ASN A 107 -6.02 -8.82 -6.71
CA ASN A 107 -4.67 -9.17 -7.15
C ASN A 107 -4.61 -9.53 -8.65
N PHE A 108 -5.62 -10.22 -9.18
CA PHE A 108 -5.73 -10.60 -10.60
C PHE A 108 -5.85 -9.40 -11.55
N HIS A 109 -6.14 -8.21 -11.03
CA HIS A 109 -6.35 -6.98 -11.78
C HIS A 109 -5.31 -5.91 -11.45
N THR A 110 -4.17 -6.34 -10.89
CA THR A 110 -3.10 -5.46 -10.43
C THR A 110 -1.76 -5.86 -11.03
N THR A 111 -1.00 -4.89 -11.52
CA THR A 111 0.41 -5.08 -11.82
C THR A 111 1.24 -4.55 -10.67
N THR A 112 2.16 -5.36 -10.16
CA THR A 112 3.00 -5.02 -9.01
C THR A 112 4.44 -4.85 -9.43
N ARG A 113 5.09 -3.79 -8.93
CA ARG A 113 6.49 -3.48 -9.24
C ARG A 113 7.14 -2.69 -8.12
N TYR A 114 8.47 -2.62 -8.13
CA TYR A 114 9.17 -1.62 -7.35
C TYR A 114 8.79 -0.20 -7.80
N ALA A 115 8.68 0.73 -6.85
CA ALA A 115 8.49 2.13 -7.15
C ALA A 115 9.76 2.74 -7.76
N LYS A 116 9.58 3.70 -8.66
CA LYS A 116 10.65 4.50 -9.26
C LYS A 116 11.21 5.47 -8.22
N LYS A 117 12.47 5.91 -8.39
CA LYS A 117 13.12 6.84 -7.45
C LYS A 117 12.30 8.12 -7.23
N ALA A 118 11.67 8.65 -8.27
CA ALA A 118 10.80 9.83 -8.19
C ALA A 118 9.51 9.56 -7.38
N GLU A 119 8.94 8.36 -7.47
CA GLU A 119 7.76 7.97 -6.68
C GLU A 119 8.12 7.84 -5.20
N VAL A 120 9.29 7.25 -4.90
CA VAL A 120 9.86 7.19 -3.55
C VAL A 120 10.10 8.59 -2.99
N ALA A 121 10.71 9.48 -3.77
CA ALA A 121 10.95 10.87 -3.37
C ALA A 121 9.64 11.57 -2.99
N LYS A 122 8.61 11.45 -3.83
CA LYS A 122 7.28 12.01 -3.57
C LYS A 122 6.60 11.40 -2.34
N ALA A 123 6.81 10.10 -2.09
CA ALA A 123 6.32 9.42 -0.89
C ALA A 123 7.05 9.86 0.39
N LEU A 124 8.28 10.36 0.29
CA LEU A 124 9.06 10.88 1.42
C LEU A 124 8.96 12.40 1.60
N GLY A 125 8.34 13.12 0.64
CA GLY A 125 8.34 14.59 0.63
C GLY A 125 9.69 15.20 0.26
N LEU A 126 10.50 14.46 -0.50
CA LEU A 126 11.87 14.82 -0.88
C LEU A 126 12.00 15.02 -2.39
N LYS A 127 13.11 15.61 -2.82
CA LYS A 127 13.58 15.58 -4.21
C LYS A 127 14.27 14.25 -4.52
N PRO A 128 14.26 13.77 -5.77
CA PRO A 128 14.91 12.50 -6.14
C PRO A 128 16.39 12.39 -5.78
N VAL A 129 17.12 13.51 -5.76
CA VAL A 129 18.54 13.56 -5.38
C VAL A 129 18.77 13.35 -3.88
N GLU A 130 17.76 13.61 -3.05
CA GLU A 130 17.81 13.49 -1.58
C GLU A 130 17.43 12.08 -1.10
N VAL A 131 16.89 11.24 -1.98
CA VAL A 131 16.50 9.87 -1.63
C VAL A 131 17.74 9.01 -1.41
N ASN A 132 17.92 8.58 -0.16
CA ASN A 132 18.98 7.69 0.28
C ASN A 132 18.87 6.29 -0.38
N ASP A 133 20.01 5.65 -0.60
CA ASP A 133 20.09 4.31 -1.19
C ASP A 133 19.52 3.18 -0.31
N ASN A 134 19.24 3.43 0.97
CA ASN A 134 18.52 2.48 1.83
C ASN A 134 17.11 2.14 1.31
N TYR A 135 16.50 3.06 0.53
CA TYR A 135 15.20 2.87 -0.12
C TYR A 135 15.32 2.18 -1.50
N LYS A 136 16.54 1.91 -1.98
CA LYS A 136 16.82 1.35 -3.30
C LYS A 136 16.57 -0.17 -3.30
N PRO A 137 15.81 -0.71 -4.28
CA PRO A 137 15.70 -2.14 -4.48
C PRO A 137 17.07 -2.79 -4.73
N ALA A 138 17.21 -4.09 -4.44
CA ALA A 138 18.48 -4.80 -4.59
C ALA A 138 19.03 -4.77 -6.03
N GLY A 139 18.15 -4.81 -7.04
CA GLY A 139 18.51 -4.70 -8.46
C GLY A 139 18.73 -3.27 -8.96
N GLY A 140 18.74 -2.27 -8.07
CA GLY A 140 18.82 -0.86 -8.42
C GLY A 140 17.47 -0.19 -8.64
N TRP A 141 17.51 1.08 -9.06
CA TRP A 141 16.30 1.85 -9.34
C TRP A 141 15.65 1.39 -10.65
N PRO A 142 14.33 1.16 -10.69
CA PRO A 142 13.62 0.94 -11.94
C PRO A 142 13.81 2.14 -12.89
N PRO A 143 13.79 1.93 -14.22
CA PRO A 143 13.85 3.01 -15.19
C PRO A 143 12.70 4.01 -15.00
N ALA A 144 12.96 5.26 -15.40
CA ALA A 144 12.07 6.40 -15.20
C ALA A 144 10.73 6.28 -15.94
#